data_AF-A0A9P7BKS6-F1
#
_entry.id   AF-A0A9P7BKS6-F1
#
_cell.length_a   1.000
_cell.length_b   1.000
_cell.length_c   1.000
_cell.angle_alpha   90.00
_cell.angle_beta   90.00
_cell.angle_gamma   90.00
#
_symmetry.space_group_name_H-M   'P 1'
#
loop_
_entity.id
_entity.type
_entity.pdbx_description
1 polymer ?
#
loop_
_entity_poly.entity_id
_entity_poly.type
_entity_poly.pdbx_seq_one_letter_code
_entity_poly.pdbx_strand_id
1 'polypeptide(L)'
;MARALSTSEKNYSTTKRELLAIVFALKKFHPFLWGNPFTLYTDHKALTYIHTQPVANSMMIQWLDTILDYDFKIIHRPGIQNVLPDMLSRLFETERTLVGDKNQHRTWITPHIVNSKNTNMTTRMMMPDDLVTPAPEERQELLLKTHLEGHRGSQAMVTTLHSEGIHWTNLKQDALDCVNSCPDCQKFNIAKHGYHPLSSIYADAPWDHICIDTAGPMTTSIQGNNYILVVVDVFTRFCILKAMPDKSSHTIALALRSILSLFGRPKIIQSDNGTEYVNEIIRKFTEVSGIDHRLITAYHPRSNDFKARMMTGTYTLTVPKKL
;
A
#
# COMPACT_ATOMS: atom_id res chain seq x y z
N MET A 1 21.92 -3.42 -10.70
CA MET A 1 21.31 -4.49 -9.87
C MET A 1 19.95 -4.81 -10.44
N ALA A 2 19.65 -6.08 -10.71
CA ALA A 2 18.38 -6.52 -11.28
C ALA A 2 17.49 -7.13 -10.19
N ARG A 3 16.19 -6.79 -10.17
CA ARG A 3 15.19 -7.46 -9.32
C ARG A 3 14.30 -8.31 -10.21
N ALA A 4 14.17 -9.60 -9.89
CA ALA A 4 13.22 -10.47 -10.57
C ALA A 4 11.78 -10.07 -10.21
N LEU A 5 10.90 -10.05 -11.20
CA LEU A 5 9.46 -9.83 -10.99
C LEU A 5 8.85 -11.01 -10.22
N SER A 6 8.03 -10.71 -9.21
CA SER A 6 7.22 -11.70 -8.49
C SER A 6 6.20 -12.37 -9.41
N THR A 7 5.65 -13.51 -8.99
CA THR A 7 4.64 -14.26 -9.76
C THR A 7 3.43 -13.40 -10.15
N SER A 8 3.03 -12.46 -9.28
CA SER A 8 1.94 -11.51 -9.54
C SER A 8 2.39 -10.33 -10.43
N GLU A 9 3.63 -9.86 -10.28
CA GLU A 9 4.19 -8.76 -11.06
C GLU A 9 4.49 -9.17 -12.53
N LYS A 10 4.68 -10.47 -12.79
CA LYS A 10 4.82 -11.01 -14.16
C LYS A 10 3.57 -10.81 -15.02
N ASN A 11 2.40 -10.78 -14.40
CA ASN A 11 1.11 -10.60 -15.09
C ASN A 11 0.79 -9.13 -15.40
N TYR A 12 1.64 -8.19 -15.01
CA TYR A 12 1.43 -6.78 -15.29
C TYR A 12 1.60 -6.47 -16.78
N SER A 13 0.86 -5.47 -17.27
CA SER A 13 1.10 -4.92 -18.61
C SER A 13 2.53 -4.36 -18.70
N THR A 14 3.08 -4.29 -19.90
CA THR A 14 4.45 -3.80 -20.14
C THR A 14 4.67 -2.42 -19.50
N THR A 15 3.74 -1.49 -19.67
CA THR A 15 3.76 -0.16 -19.04
C THR A 15 3.85 -0.22 -17.51
N LYS A 16 3.11 -1.14 -16.87
CA LYS A 16 3.14 -1.29 -15.40
C LYS A 16 4.44 -1.89 -14.91
N ARG A 17 5.07 -2.78 -15.69
CA ARG A 17 6.39 -3.36 -15.36
C ARG A 17 7.49 -2.32 -15.43
N GLU A 18 7.47 -1.48 -16.47
CA GLU A 18 8.44 -0.37 -16.61
C GLU A 18 8.27 0.67 -15.51
N LEU A 19 7.03 1.03 -15.19
CA LEU A 19 6.74 1.95 -14.08
C LEU A 19 7.23 1.40 -12.74
N LEU A 20 6.99 0.11 -12.48
CA LEU A 20 7.46 -0.57 -11.28
C LEU A 20 8.99 -0.60 -11.18
N ALA A 21 9.69 -0.78 -12.31
CA ALA A 21 11.14 -0.75 -12.35
C ALA A 21 11.69 0.63 -11.93
N ILE A 22 11.05 1.71 -12.38
CA ILE A 22 11.40 3.08 -11.99
C ILE A 22 11.14 3.32 -10.51
N VAL A 23 9.94 2.98 -10.01
CA VAL A 23 9.61 3.12 -8.58
C VAL A 23 10.61 2.34 -7.72
N PHE A 24 11.00 1.15 -8.16
CA PHE A 24 12.01 0.36 -7.48
C PHE A 24 13.38 1.04 -7.47
N ALA A 25 13.81 1.61 -8.60
CA ALA A 25 15.06 2.35 -8.70
C ALA A 25 15.05 3.60 -7.80
N LEU A 26 13.98 4.38 -7.82
CA LEU A 26 13.82 5.57 -6.99
C LEU A 26 13.89 5.24 -5.50
N LYS A 27 13.14 4.21 -5.05
CA LYS A 27 13.19 3.76 -3.65
C LYS A 27 14.57 3.25 -3.25
N LYS A 28 15.26 2.54 -4.14
CA LYS A 28 16.59 1.96 -3.86
C LYS A 28 17.68 3.03 -3.78
N PHE A 29 17.63 4.02 -4.67
CA PHE A 29 18.59 5.11 -4.74
C PHE A 29 18.10 6.38 -4.05
N HIS A 30 17.05 6.28 -3.24
CA HIS A 30 16.50 7.38 -2.45
C HIS A 30 17.57 8.18 -1.70
N PRO A 31 18.56 7.56 -1.00
CA PRO A 31 19.61 8.31 -0.32
C PRO A 31 20.47 9.21 -1.24
N PHE A 32 20.54 8.90 -2.53
CA PHE A 32 21.35 9.63 -3.51
C PHE A 32 20.53 10.59 -4.37
N LEU A 33 19.26 10.27 -4.60
CA LEU A 33 18.37 11.00 -5.52
C LEU A 33 17.45 11.99 -4.80
N TRP A 34 17.18 11.79 -3.51
CA TRP A 34 16.27 12.66 -2.77
C TRP A 34 16.85 14.06 -2.58
N GLY A 35 16.08 15.08 -3.00
CA GLY A 35 16.45 16.49 -2.86
C GLY A 35 17.40 17.05 -3.93
N ASN A 36 17.89 16.22 -4.87
CA ASN A 36 18.74 16.66 -5.97
C ASN A 36 18.00 16.51 -7.30
N PRO A 37 18.04 17.51 -8.21
CA PRO A 37 17.48 17.35 -9.55
C PRO A 37 18.32 16.36 -10.36
N PHE A 38 17.68 15.34 -10.94
CA PHE A 38 18.36 14.35 -11.78
C PHE A 38 17.62 14.09 -13.10
N THR A 39 18.30 13.42 -14.03
CA THR A 39 17.72 13.05 -15.33
C THR A 39 17.47 11.56 -15.38
N LEU A 40 16.20 11.17 -15.56
CA LEU A 40 15.79 9.79 -15.70
C LEU A 40 15.75 9.42 -17.18
N TYR A 41 16.64 8.52 -17.60
CA TYR A 41 16.63 7.94 -18.93
C TYR A 41 15.77 6.68 -18.95
N THR A 42 14.77 6.63 -19.82
CA THR A 42 13.88 5.47 -20.00
C THR A 42 13.67 5.18 -21.48
N ASP A 43 13.51 3.91 -21.83
CA ASP A 43 13.14 3.45 -23.16
C ASP A 43 11.62 3.31 -23.35
N HIS A 44 10.83 3.65 -22.34
CA HIS A 44 9.37 3.51 -22.39
C HIS A 44 8.65 4.85 -22.53
N LYS A 45 8.28 5.19 -23.78
CA LYS A 45 7.63 6.45 -24.17
C LYS A 45 6.31 6.76 -23.43
N ALA A 46 5.58 5.76 -22.93
CA ALA A 46 4.32 6.03 -22.22
C ALA A 46 4.51 6.77 -20.88
N LEU A 47 5.73 6.78 -20.33
CA LEU A 47 6.03 7.45 -19.07
C LEU A 47 6.09 8.99 -19.20
N THR A 48 6.28 9.52 -20.42
CA THR A 48 6.21 10.98 -20.65
C THR A 48 4.79 11.53 -20.45
N TYR A 49 3.78 10.64 -20.44
CA TYR A 49 2.37 10.97 -20.34
C TYR A 49 1.76 10.55 -18.98
N ILE A 50 2.58 10.21 -17.98
CA ILE A 50 2.12 9.82 -16.64
C ILE A 50 1.11 10.81 -16.05
N HIS A 51 1.32 12.11 -16.25
CA HIS A 51 0.46 13.17 -15.71
C HIS A 51 -0.86 13.38 -16.48
N THR A 52 -1.01 12.77 -17.65
CA THR A 52 -2.18 12.96 -18.53
C THR A 52 -3.18 11.80 -18.49
N GLN A 53 -2.84 10.67 -17.86
CA GLN A 53 -3.72 9.51 -17.80
C GLN A 53 -4.73 9.65 -16.64
N PRO A 54 -6.04 9.45 -16.87
CA PRO A 54 -7.02 9.37 -15.79
C PRO A 54 -6.75 8.10 -14.97
N VAL A 55 -6.29 8.27 -13.73
CA VAL A 55 -5.79 7.15 -12.91
C VAL A 55 -6.95 6.38 -12.28
N ALA A 56 -7.15 5.13 -12.68
CA ALA A 56 -8.27 4.28 -12.22
C ALA A 56 -7.91 3.24 -11.13
N ASN A 57 -6.63 3.06 -10.77
CA ASN A 57 -6.21 1.95 -9.90
C ASN A 57 -5.37 2.43 -8.70
N SER A 58 -5.81 2.09 -7.49
CA SER A 58 -5.18 2.50 -6.21
C SER A 58 -3.69 2.18 -6.11
N MET A 59 -3.22 1.10 -6.77
CA MET A 59 -1.79 0.76 -6.81
C MET A 59 -0.97 1.77 -7.63
N MET A 60 -1.52 2.26 -8.74
CA MET A 60 -0.85 3.25 -9.58
C MET A 60 -0.77 4.61 -8.91
N ILE A 61 -1.76 4.95 -8.07
CA ILE A 61 -1.74 6.18 -7.25
C ILE A 61 -0.56 6.15 -6.28
N GLN A 62 -0.32 5.03 -5.58
CA GLN A 62 0.80 4.91 -4.64
C GLN A 62 2.17 4.99 -5.32
N TRP A 63 2.27 4.46 -6.54
CA TRP A 63 3.48 4.54 -7.36
C TRP A 63 3.71 5.95 -7.87
N LEU A 64 2.64 6.64 -8.27
CA LEU A 64 2.68 8.03 -8.70
C LEU A 64 3.09 8.98 -7.56
N ASP A 65 2.54 8.78 -6.37
CA ASP A 65 2.91 9.52 -5.15
C ASP A 65 4.42 9.40 -4.87
N THR A 66 4.95 8.18 -4.95
CA THR A 66 6.40 7.94 -4.81
C THR A 66 7.21 8.64 -5.89
N ILE A 67 6.68 8.75 -7.11
CA ILE A 67 7.37 9.40 -8.23
C ILE A 67 7.35 10.92 -8.07
N LEU A 68 6.22 11.49 -7.66
CA LEU A 68 6.04 12.93 -7.47
C LEU A 68 6.91 13.51 -6.36
N ASP A 69 7.34 12.69 -5.40
CA ASP A 69 8.27 13.08 -4.34
C ASP A 69 9.70 13.42 -4.85
N TYR A 70 10.04 13.10 -6.11
CA TYR A 70 11.37 13.34 -6.68
C TYR A 70 11.32 14.41 -7.79
N ASP A 71 12.31 15.29 -7.82
CA ASP A 71 12.50 16.26 -8.90
C ASP A 71 13.39 15.67 -10.00
N PHE A 72 12.78 15.27 -11.12
CA PHE A 72 13.53 14.70 -12.25
C PHE A 72 12.95 15.01 -13.62
N LYS A 73 13.84 15.07 -14.61
CA LYS A 73 13.49 15.20 -16.02
C LYS A 73 13.51 13.84 -16.70
N ILE A 74 12.39 13.44 -17.30
CA ILE A 74 12.29 12.21 -18.10
C ILE A 74 12.85 12.48 -19.51
N ILE A 75 13.87 11.74 -19.91
CA ILE A 75 14.38 11.74 -21.28
C ILE A 75 14.19 10.33 -21.86
N HIS A 76 13.32 10.23 -22.87
CA HIS A 76 13.15 8.98 -23.60
C HIS A 76 14.34 8.72 -24.53
N ARG A 77 14.98 7.56 -24.41
CA ARG A 77 16.03 7.09 -25.33
C ARG A 77 15.57 5.82 -26.06
N PRO A 78 15.71 5.73 -27.40
CA PRO A 78 15.36 4.52 -28.13
C PRO A 78 16.14 3.32 -27.60
N GLY A 79 15.48 2.16 -27.42
CA GLY A 79 16.08 0.97 -26.81
C GLY A 79 17.40 0.50 -27.45
N ILE A 80 17.60 0.77 -28.75
CA ILE A 80 18.85 0.49 -29.49
C ILE A 80 20.07 1.23 -28.90
N GLN A 81 19.85 2.40 -28.27
CA GLN A 81 20.89 3.21 -27.64
C GLN A 81 20.99 2.99 -26.12
N ASN A 82 20.12 2.15 -25.54
CA ASN A 82 20.03 1.89 -24.10
C ASN A 82 20.86 0.64 -23.70
N VAL A 83 22.10 0.57 -24.17
CA VAL A 83 22.96 -0.63 -24.07
C VAL A 83 23.41 -0.91 -22.63
N LEU A 84 23.68 0.14 -21.84
CA LEU A 84 24.24 0.00 -20.48
C LEU A 84 23.27 -0.68 -19.49
N PRO A 85 21.98 -0.30 -19.38
CA PRO A 85 21.05 -0.99 -18.50
C PRO A 85 20.74 -2.43 -18.95
N ASP A 86 20.66 -2.67 -20.27
CA ASP A 86 20.39 -4.01 -20.81
C ASP A 86 21.53 -4.99 -20.48
N MET A 87 22.79 -4.57 -20.64
CA MET A 87 23.95 -5.37 -20.24
C MET A 87 23.98 -5.66 -18.74
N LEU A 88 23.72 -4.67 -17.89
CA LEU A 88 23.72 -4.83 -16.43
C LEU A 88 22.56 -5.69 -15.91
N SER A 89 21.43 -5.72 -16.63
CA SER A 89 20.28 -6.57 -16.28
C SER A 89 20.54 -8.05 -16.55
N ARG A 90 21.40 -8.36 -17.55
CA ARG A 90 21.74 -9.71 -18.00
C ARG A 90 22.96 -10.33 -17.30
N LEU A 91 23.68 -9.54 -16.48
CA LEU A 91 24.94 -9.91 -15.81
C LEU A 91 24.76 -10.75 -14.53
N PHE A 92 23.55 -10.80 -13.96
CA PHE A 92 23.26 -11.58 -12.75
C PHE A 92 22.39 -12.79 -13.09
N GLU A 93 22.97 -13.99 -13.09
CA GLU A 93 22.20 -15.24 -13.15
C GLU A 93 21.35 -15.37 -11.87
N THR A 94 20.05 -15.65 -12.04
CA THR A 94 19.18 -16.09 -10.94
C THR A 94 19.82 -17.32 -10.27
N GLU A 95 20.27 -17.19 -9.02
CA GLU A 95 20.63 -18.33 -8.18
C GLU A 95 19.43 -19.28 -8.09
N ARG A 96 19.44 -20.33 -8.92
CA ARG A 96 18.55 -21.46 -8.83
C ARG A 96 19.20 -22.50 -7.91
N THR A 97 19.08 -22.32 -6.61
CA THR A 97 19.21 -23.46 -5.69
C THR A 97 17.89 -24.20 -5.65
N LEU A 98 17.72 -25.15 -6.56
CA LEU A 98 16.77 -26.26 -6.39
C LEU A 98 17.59 -27.54 -6.26
N VAL A 99 17.59 -28.07 -5.05
CA VAL A 99 17.91 -29.47 -4.77
C VAL A 99 16.83 -30.31 -5.44
N GLY A 100 17.27 -31.25 -6.28
CA GLY A 100 16.45 -32.32 -6.85
C GLY A 100 15.60 -31.92 -8.05
N ASP A 101 16.06 -32.20 -9.27
CA ASP A 101 15.77 -33.48 -9.91
C ASP A 101 16.62 -33.66 -11.18
N LYS A 102 17.03 -34.89 -11.44
CA LYS A 102 17.82 -35.28 -12.61
C LYS A 102 16.86 -35.47 -13.80
N ASN A 103 17.02 -34.71 -14.87
CA ASN A 103 17.15 -35.27 -16.24
C ASN A 103 17.21 -34.21 -17.35
N GLN A 104 18.02 -34.56 -18.34
CA GLN A 104 18.31 -33.87 -19.60
C GLN A 104 17.05 -33.66 -20.46
N HIS A 105 16.93 -32.49 -21.11
CA HIS A 105 17.14 -32.38 -22.56
C HIS A 105 17.08 -30.93 -23.04
N ARG A 106 18.08 -30.52 -23.81
CA ARG A 106 18.04 -29.31 -24.66
C ARG A 106 17.29 -29.67 -25.93
N THR A 107 16.24 -28.92 -26.28
CA THR A 107 15.79 -28.76 -27.67
C THR A 107 15.23 -27.35 -27.87
N TRP A 108 15.75 -26.69 -28.91
CA TRP A 108 15.26 -25.42 -29.42
C TRP A 108 14.00 -25.69 -30.24
N ILE A 109 12.85 -25.12 -29.83
CA ILE A 109 11.65 -25.11 -30.66
C ILE A 109 11.02 -23.72 -30.59
N THR A 110 11.04 -23.04 -31.73
CA THR A 110 10.27 -21.83 -32.06
C THR A 110 8.79 -21.99 -31.67
N PRO A 111 8.17 -21.03 -30.97
CA PRO A 111 6.75 -21.13 -30.68
C PRO A 111 5.94 -20.83 -31.95
N HIS A 112 5.62 -21.89 -32.69
CA HIS A 112 4.41 -21.93 -33.50
C HIS A 112 3.21 -21.90 -32.54
N ILE A 113 2.40 -20.86 -32.65
CA ILE A 113 1.11 -20.77 -31.98
C ILE A 113 0.20 -21.81 -32.62
N VAL A 114 -0.08 -22.91 -31.90
CA VAL A 114 -1.20 -23.81 -32.20
C VAL A 114 -2.13 -23.77 -31.00
N ASN A 115 -3.26 -23.12 -31.21
CA ASN A 115 -4.33 -22.97 -30.24
C ASN A 115 -5.06 -24.31 -30.12
N SER A 116 -4.77 -25.10 -29.10
CA SER A 116 -5.57 -26.28 -28.74
C SER A 116 -6.28 -26.01 -27.42
N LYS A 117 -7.53 -25.53 -27.54
CA LYS A 117 -8.53 -25.69 -26.48
C LYS A 117 -9.60 -26.63 -27.01
N ASN A 118 -9.40 -27.91 -26.72
CA ASN A 118 -10.49 -28.87 -26.73
C ASN A 118 -11.17 -28.82 -25.36
N THR A 119 -12.00 -27.79 -25.15
CA THR A 119 -13.13 -27.86 -24.22
C THR A 119 -14.32 -27.26 -24.94
N ASN A 120 -15.20 -28.14 -25.39
CA ASN A 120 -16.49 -27.81 -25.97
C ASN A 120 -17.34 -27.09 -24.91
N MET A 121 -17.17 -25.77 -24.79
CA MET A 121 -18.25 -24.91 -24.34
C MET A 121 -18.87 -24.31 -25.59
N THR A 122 -19.89 -24.98 -26.10
CA THR A 122 -20.93 -24.32 -26.88
C THR A 122 -21.60 -23.27 -25.97
N THR A 123 -20.93 -22.12 -25.80
CA THR A 123 -21.63 -20.87 -25.52
C THR A 123 -22.42 -20.59 -26.80
N ARG A 124 -23.62 -21.16 -26.89
CA ARG A 124 -24.63 -20.71 -27.83
C ARG A 124 -24.81 -19.23 -27.50
N MET A 125 -24.36 -18.34 -28.38
CA MET A 125 -24.88 -16.97 -28.39
C MET A 125 -26.39 -17.14 -28.51
N MET A 126 -27.12 -16.98 -27.40
CA MET A 126 -28.57 -16.99 -27.45
C MET A 126 -28.96 -15.82 -28.36
N MET A 127 -29.60 -16.15 -29.47
CA MET A 127 -30.17 -15.16 -30.36
C MET A 127 -31.31 -14.48 -29.58
N PRO A 128 -31.59 -13.19 -29.82
CA PRO A 128 -32.63 -12.44 -29.09
C PRO A 128 -34.02 -13.10 -29.07
N ASP A 129 -34.29 -14.02 -30.00
CA ASP A 129 -35.56 -14.75 -30.14
C ASP A 129 -35.75 -15.93 -29.16
N ASP A 130 -34.72 -16.34 -28.40
CA ASP A 130 -34.80 -17.48 -27.45
C ASP A 130 -35.06 -17.05 -25.99
N LEU A 131 -35.21 -15.75 -25.71
CA LEU A 131 -35.36 -15.22 -24.35
C LEU A 131 -36.82 -14.91 -24.01
N VAL A 132 -37.33 -15.54 -22.96
CA VAL A 132 -38.68 -15.29 -22.45
C VAL A 132 -38.64 -14.09 -21.52
N THR A 133 -39.44 -13.08 -21.82
CA THR A 133 -39.70 -11.95 -20.92
C THR A 133 -40.96 -12.27 -20.10
N PRO A 134 -40.83 -12.57 -18.79
CA PRO A 134 -41.98 -12.86 -17.95
C PRO A 134 -42.82 -11.59 -17.71
N ALA A 135 -44.08 -11.81 -17.33
CA ALA A 135 -44.99 -10.73 -16.99
C ALA A 135 -44.41 -9.89 -15.82
N PRO A 136 -44.66 -8.57 -15.76
CA PRO A 136 -44.11 -7.71 -14.71
C PRO A 136 -44.38 -8.20 -13.29
N GLU A 137 -45.52 -8.85 -13.08
CA GLU A 137 -45.99 -9.38 -11.79
C GLU A 137 -45.16 -10.59 -11.32
N GLU A 138 -44.64 -11.40 -12.24
CA GLU A 138 -43.92 -12.64 -11.94
C GLU A 138 -42.42 -12.41 -11.69
N ARG A 139 -41.89 -11.25 -12.09
CA ARG A 139 -40.46 -10.93 -12.00
C ARG A 139 -39.95 -10.87 -10.57
N GLN A 140 -40.75 -10.28 -9.66
CA GLN A 140 -40.36 -10.15 -8.27
C GLN A 140 -40.33 -11.50 -7.55
N GLU A 141 -41.31 -12.36 -7.83
CA GLU A 141 -41.37 -13.72 -7.28
C GLU A 141 -40.19 -14.56 -7.75
N LEU A 142 -39.85 -14.47 -9.03
CA LEU A 142 -38.73 -15.19 -9.62
C LEU A 142 -37.39 -14.74 -9.02
N LEU A 143 -37.16 -13.43 -8.89
CA LEU A 143 -35.97 -12.88 -8.23
C LEU A 143 -35.89 -13.33 -6.77
N LEU A 144 -36.99 -13.27 -6.03
CA LEU A 144 -37.02 -13.67 -4.63
C LEU A 144 -36.70 -15.16 -4.48
N LYS A 145 -37.27 -16.01 -5.33
CA LYS A 145 -37.00 -17.44 -5.35
C LYS A 145 -35.51 -17.73 -5.59
N THR A 146 -34.94 -17.19 -6.67
CA THR A 146 -33.52 -17.38 -7.00
C THR A 146 -32.59 -16.81 -5.93
N HIS A 147 -33.00 -15.73 -5.27
CA HIS A 147 -32.26 -15.16 -4.15
C HIS A 147 -32.26 -16.09 -2.93
N LEU A 148 -33.43 -16.60 -2.52
CA LEU A 148 -33.61 -17.42 -1.32
C LEU A 148 -32.98 -18.82 -1.41
N GLU A 149 -32.72 -19.34 -2.62
CA GLU A 149 -32.02 -20.62 -2.83
C GLU A 149 -30.56 -20.64 -2.32
N GLY A 150 -30.01 -19.49 -1.90
CA GLY A 150 -28.71 -19.44 -1.25
C GLY A 150 -28.18 -18.04 -0.96
N HIS A 151 -29.07 -17.06 -0.75
CA HIS A 151 -28.74 -15.63 -0.68
C HIS A 151 -27.83 -15.18 -1.82
N ARG A 152 -28.19 -15.59 -3.05
CA ARG A 152 -27.38 -15.31 -4.24
C ARG A 152 -27.28 -13.80 -4.43
N GLY A 153 -26.06 -13.32 -4.66
CA GLY A 153 -25.82 -11.92 -5.02
C GLY A 153 -26.38 -11.59 -6.41
N SER A 154 -26.58 -10.30 -6.69
CA SER A 154 -27.27 -9.82 -7.89
C SER A 154 -26.69 -10.38 -9.19
N GLN A 155 -25.36 -10.47 -9.31
CA GLN A 155 -24.70 -11.02 -10.50
C GLN A 155 -24.96 -12.53 -10.69
N ALA A 156 -25.03 -13.29 -9.59
CA ALA A 156 -25.32 -14.72 -9.64
C ALA A 156 -26.77 -14.97 -10.04
N MET A 157 -27.72 -14.18 -9.52
CA MET A 157 -29.13 -14.23 -9.90
C MET A 157 -29.32 -13.96 -11.40
N VAL A 158 -28.70 -12.90 -11.94
CA VAL A 158 -28.74 -12.58 -13.37
C VAL A 158 -28.22 -13.73 -14.23
N THR A 159 -27.13 -14.36 -13.81
CA THR A 159 -26.51 -15.45 -14.57
C THR A 159 -27.38 -16.71 -14.59
N THR A 160 -27.99 -17.05 -13.45
CA THR A 160 -28.93 -18.18 -13.35
C THR A 160 -30.17 -17.96 -14.21
N LEU A 161 -30.78 -16.78 -14.13
CA LEU A 161 -31.97 -16.46 -14.92
C LEU A 161 -31.69 -16.43 -16.42
N HIS A 162 -30.53 -15.92 -16.83
CA HIS A 162 -30.10 -16.01 -18.23
C HIS A 162 -29.88 -17.46 -18.69
N SER A 163 -29.38 -18.35 -17.82
CA SER A 163 -29.19 -19.76 -18.18
C SER A 163 -30.50 -20.54 -18.32
N GLU A 164 -31.57 -20.07 -17.69
CA GLU A 164 -32.94 -20.57 -17.82
C GLU A 164 -33.68 -19.94 -19.02
N GLY A 165 -33.02 -19.07 -19.78
CA GLY A 165 -33.60 -18.39 -20.94
C GLY A 165 -34.52 -17.23 -20.58
N ILE A 166 -34.41 -16.69 -19.36
CA ILE A 166 -35.27 -15.62 -18.85
C ILE A 166 -34.53 -14.28 -18.89
N HIS A 167 -35.14 -13.26 -19.49
CA HIS A 167 -34.55 -11.92 -19.57
C HIS A 167 -35.61 -10.80 -19.62
N TRP A 168 -35.33 -9.67 -18.99
CA TRP A 168 -36.11 -8.44 -19.13
C TRP A 168 -35.25 -7.18 -18.94
N THR A 169 -35.79 -6.03 -19.36
CA THR A 169 -35.17 -4.71 -19.20
C THR A 169 -34.98 -4.37 -17.73
N ASN A 170 -33.75 -4.03 -17.31
CA ASN A 170 -33.37 -3.72 -15.92
C ASN A 170 -33.25 -4.91 -14.95
N LEU A 171 -33.24 -6.16 -15.44
CA LEU A 171 -33.02 -7.36 -14.60
C LEU A 171 -31.88 -7.23 -13.58
N LYS A 172 -30.74 -6.64 -13.97
CA LYS A 172 -29.59 -6.43 -13.08
C LYS A 172 -29.91 -5.44 -11.95
N GLN A 173 -30.66 -4.38 -12.24
CA GLN A 173 -31.06 -3.38 -11.26
C GLN A 173 -32.09 -3.98 -10.30
N ASP A 174 -33.09 -4.68 -10.82
CA ASP A 174 -34.12 -5.34 -10.01
C ASP A 174 -33.52 -6.42 -9.08
N ALA A 175 -32.52 -7.18 -9.56
CA ALA A 175 -31.77 -8.12 -8.73
C ALA A 175 -30.93 -7.44 -7.65
N LEU A 176 -30.38 -6.25 -7.94
CA LEU A 176 -29.64 -5.46 -6.96
C LEU A 176 -30.57 -4.89 -5.90
N ASP A 177 -31.76 -4.42 -6.29
CA ASP A 177 -32.78 -3.93 -5.37
C ASP A 177 -33.34 -5.06 -4.50
N CYS A 178 -33.54 -6.25 -5.05
CA CYS A 178 -33.90 -7.46 -4.31
C CYS A 178 -32.87 -7.78 -3.21
N VAL A 179 -31.57 -7.85 -3.56
CA VAL A 179 -30.49 -8.11 -2.60
C VAL A 179 -30.37 -6.99 -1.55
N ASN A 180 -30.50 -5.73 -1.97
CA ASN A 180 -30.46 -4.59 -1.06
C ASN A 180 -31.67 -4.56 -0.12
N SER A 181 -32.81 -5.11 -0.50
CA SER A 181 -34.00 -5.19 0.36
C SER A 181 -33.97 -6.36 1.35
N CYS A 182 -33.05 -7.32 1.19
CA CYS A 182 -32.96 -8.52 2.04
C CYS A 182 -32.33 -8.21 3.42
N PRO A 183 -33.05 -8.39 4.54
CA PRO A 183 -32.53 -8.12 5.88
C PRO A 183 -31.34 -9.00 6.27
N ASP A 184 -31.30 -10.24 5.81
CA ASP A 184 -30.22 -11.18 6.12
C ASP A 184 -28.94 -10.77 5.38
N CYS A 185 -29.03 -10.45 4.09
CA CYS A 185 -27.87 -9.95 3.33
C CYS A 185 -27.33 -8.64 3.89
N GLN A 186 -28.20 -7.72 4.33
CA GLN A 186 -27.77 -6.47 4.96
C GLN A 186 -27.04 -6.69 6.30
N LYS A 187 -27.49 -7.66 7.11
CA LYS A 187 -26.84 -7.98 8.39
C LYS A 187 -25.44 -8.57 8.20
N PHE A 188 -25.26 -9.41 7.19
CA PHE A 188 -23.98 -10.11 6.97
C PHE A 188 -23.01 -9.32 6.07
N ASN A 189 -23.51 -8.38 5.25
CA ASN A 189 -22.70 -7.63 4.31
C ASN A 189 -22.50 -6.17 4.77
N ILE A 190 -21.60 -5.97 5.73
CA ILE A 190 -21.25 -4.63 6.25
C ILE A 190 -20.41 -3.88 5.21
N ALA A 191 -21.05 -3.02 4.41
CA ALA A 191 -20.35 -2.08 3.55
C ALA A 191 -19.59 -1.05 4.42
N LYS A 192 -18.27 -0.98 4.29
CA LYS A 192 -17.44 0.05 4.94
C LYS A 192 -17.66 1.40 4.25
N HIS A 193 -18.64 2.17 4.71
CA HIS A 193 -18.77 3.58 4.31
C HIS A 193 -17.94 4.47 5.25
N GLY A 194 -17.00 5.24 4.67
CA GLY A 194 -16.14 6.15 5.41
C GLY A 194 -14.79 6.34 4.72
N TYR A 195 -14.76 7.11 3.63
CA TYR A 195 -13.50 7.64 3.11
C TYR A 195 -13.20 8.95 3.85
N HIS A 196 -12.44 8.86 4.93
CA HIS A 196 -11.76 10.04 5.48
C HIS A 196 -10.40 10.13 4.79
N PRO A 197 -10.14 11.17 3.97
CA PRO A 197 -8.83 11.36 3.37
C PRO A 197 -7.78 11.51 4.48
N LEU A 198 -6.61 10.89 4.27
CA LEU A 198 -5.47 11.01 5.16
C LEU A 198 -5.04 12.48 5.24
N SER A 199 -5.18 13.09 6.41
CA SER A 199 -4.60 14.40 6.67
C SER A 199 -3.13 14.25 7.07
N SER A 200 -2.24 14.82 6.26
CA SER A 200 -0.83 14.99 6.58
C SER A 200 -0.68 15.86 7.83
N ILE A 201 0.28 15.48 8.68
CA ILE A 201 0.70 16.31 9.81
C ILE A 201 1.67 17.35 9.23
N TYR A 202 1.31 18.63 9.34
CA TYR A 202 2.14 19.74 8.89
C TYR A 202 2.92 20.36 10.06
N ALA A 203 4.13 20.84 9.76
CA ALA A 203 4.97 21.64 10.63
C ALA A 203 5.48 22.82 9.80
N ASP A 204 5.51 24.01 10.39
CA ASP A 204 5.84 25.25 9.66
C ASP A 204 7.36 25.54 9.64
N ALA A 205 8.11 24.98 10.60
CA ALA A 205 9.55 25.18 10.74
C ALA A 205 10.25 23.95 11.37
N PRO A 206 11.58 23.84 11.22
CA PRO A 206 12.37 22.86 11.97
C PRO A 206 12.09 22.90 13.46
N TRP A 207 11.91 21.74 14.08
CA TRP A 207 11.71 21.58 15.52
C TRP A 207 10.40 22.18 16.08
N ASP A 208 9.48 22.66 15.24
CA ASP A 208 8.17 23.14 15.70
C ASP A 208 7.29 21.99 16.21
N HIS A 209 7.36 20.84 15.55
CA HIS A 209 6.54 19.67 15.85
C HIS A 209 7.41 18.41 15.83
N ILE A 210 7.49 17.74 16.97
CA ILE A 210 8.21 16.47 17.10
C ILE A 210 7.26 15.31 17.38
N CYS A 211 7.60 14.15 16.85
CA CYS A 211 6.92 12.90 17.12
C CYS A 211 7.81 12.01 17.99
N ILE A 212 7.26 11.42 19.05
CA ILE A 212 7.99 10.55 19.97
C ILE A 212 7.40 9.14 20.02
N ASP A 213 8.28 8.14 20.11
CA ASP A 213 7.93 6.72 20.21
C ASP A 213 8.99 5.96 21.03
N THR A 214 8.61 4.85 21.65
CA THR A 214 9.51 4.01 22.44
C THR A 214 9.66 2.66 21.77
N ALA A 215 10.90 2.34 21.41
CA ALA A 215 11.25 1.04 20.86
C ALA A 215 11.84 0.13 21.94
N GLY A 216 11.35 -1.10 21.99
CA GLY A 216 11.88 -2.17 22.86
C GLY A 216 10.80 -3.17 23.29
N PRO A 217 11.16 -4.12 24.16
CA PRO A 217 12.48 -4.31 24.75
C PRO A 217 13.53 -4.83 23.74
N MET A 218 14.76 -4.34 23.87
CA MET A 218 15.96 -4.75 23.10
C MET A 218 16.89 -5.58 23.98
N THR A 219 17.94 -6.15 23.37
CA THR A 219 19.04 -6.77 24.14
C THR A 219 19.66 -5.75 25.09
N THR A 220 19.79 -6.12 26.36
CA THR A 220 20.40 -5.27 27.39
C THR A 220 21.82 -4.89 27.02
N SER A 221 22.06 -3.58 26.90
CA SER A 221 23.40 -3.06 26.69
C SER A 221 24.29 -3.23 27.93
N ILE A 222 25.60 -3.05 27.77
CA ILE A 222 26.57 -3.06 28.88
C ILE A 222 26.21 -2.03 29.97
N GLN A 223 25.52 -0.94 29.58
CA GLN A 223 25.07 0.12 30.49
C GLN A 223 23.67 -0.14 31.08
N GLY A 224 23.07 -1.30 30.86
CA GLY A 224 21.75 -1.65 31.39
C GLY A 224 20.56 -1.06 30.60
N ASN A 225 20.79 -0.42 29.45
CA ASN A 225 19.71 0.10 28.61
C ASN A 225 19.02 -1.01 27.81
N ASN A 226 17.68 -1.00 27.81
CA ASN A 226 16.81 -1.97 27.14
C ASN A 226 15.84 -1.34 26.14
N TYR A 227 15.65 -0.02 26.20
CA TYR A 227 14.69 0.72 25.39
C TYR A 227 15.38 1.89 24.70
N ILE A 228 14.77 2.36 23.61
CA ILE A 228 15.22 3.55 22.89
C ILE A 228 14.02 4.48 22.73
N LEU A 229 14.15 5.70 23.24
CA LEU A 229 13.24 6.79 22.89
C LEU A 229 13.66 7.33 21.53
N VAL A 230 12.74 7.27 20.58
CA VAL A 230 12.88 7.80 19.23
C VAL A 230 12.16 9.14 19.18
N VAL A 231 12.87 10.20 18.80
CA VAL A 231 12.30 11.53 18.59
C VAL A 231 12.58 11.94 17.15
N VAL A 232 11.52 12.27 16.42
CA VAL A 232 11.63 12.66 15.00
C VAL A 232 11.03 14.05 14.81
N ASP A 233 11.80 14.97 14.26
CA ASP A 233 11.30 16.26 13.81
C ASP A 233 10.42 16.09 12.57
N VAL A 234 9.20 16.62 12.62
CA VAL A 234 8.24 16.48 11.52
C VAL A 234 8.71 17.25 10.29
N PHE A 235 9.35 18.41 10.45
CA PHE A 235 9.75 19.24 9.32
C PHE A 235 10.99 18.68 8.59
N THR A 236 12.10 18.53 9.30
CA THR A 236 13.39 18.13 8.71
C THR A 236 13.55 16.62 8.55
N ARG A 237 12.68 15.82 9.21
CA ARG A 237 12.85 14.38 9.39
C ARG A 237 14.10 14.00 10.21
N PHE A 238 14.74 14.97 10.86
CA PHE A 238 15.87 14.71 11.75
C PHE A 238 15.46 13.81 12.92
N CYS A 239 16.28 12.81 13.21
CA CYS A 239 15.96 11.77 14.18
C CYS A 239 17.00 11.73 15.30
N ILE A 240 16.50 11.66 16.53
CA ILE A 240 17.30 11.54 17.74
C ILE A 240 16.90 10.25 18.43
N LEU A 241 17.91 9.45 18.78
CA LEU A 241 17.76 8.21 19.51
C LEU A 241 18.38 8.36 20.90
N LYS A 242 17.61 8.09 21.95
CA LYS A 242 18.07 8.11 23.33
C LYS A 242 17.87 6.75 23.98
N ALA A 243 18.95 6.07 24.32
CA ALA A 243 18.90 4.79 25.04
C ALA A 243 18.43 5.00 26.49
N MET A 244 17.59 4.08 26.98
CA MET A 244 16.96 4.12 28.30
C MET A 244 16.90 2.72 28.94
N PRO A 245 17.00 2.60 30.28
CA PRO A 245 16.90 1.33 31.01
C PRO A 245 15.49 0.75 31.00
N ASP A 246 14.48 1.61 31.04
CA ASP A 246 13.07 1.26 31.13
C ASP A 246 12.21 2.25 30.33
N LYS A 247 10.92 1.92 30.18
CA LYS A 247 9.91 2.75 29.52
C LYS A 247 9.00 3.50 30.51
N SER A 248 9.45 3.72 31.74
CA SER A 248 8.67 4.50 32.70
C SER A 248 8.57 5.95 32.26
N SER A 249 7.46 6.58 32.61
CA SER A 249 7.21 8.00 32.32
C SER A 249 8.26 8.93 32.93
N HIS A 250 8.81 8.57 34.10
CA HIS A 250 9.89 9.31 34.73
C HIS A 250 11.17 9.30 33.89
N THR A 251 11.59 8.12 33.43
CA THR A 251 12.77 7.95 32.59
C THR A 251 12.61 8.68 31.24
N ILE A 252 11.41 8.63 30.66
CA ILE A 252 11.08 9.37 29.42
C ILE A 252 11.14 10.88 29.66
N ALA A 253 10.58 11.39 30.75
CA ALA A 253 10.63 12.81 31.07
C ALA A 253 12.08 13.33 31.23
N LEU A 254 12.96 12.53 31.86
CA LEU A 254 14.39 12.85 31.97
C LEU A 254 15.10 12.83 30.61
N ALA A 255 14.79 11.85 29.77
CA ALA A 255 15.30 11.75 28.41
C ALA A 255 14.86 12.96 27.56
N LEU A 256 13.58 13.31 27.61
CA LEU A 256 13.02 14.48 26.93
C LEU A 256 13.68 15.75 27.44
N ARG A 257 13.80 15.96 28.76
CA ARG A 257 14.49 17.12 29.34
C ARG A 257 15.89 17.27 28.75
N SER A 258 16.67 16.19 28.70
CA SER A 258 18.02 16.19 28.13
C SER A 258 18.03 16.62 26.65
N ILE A 259 17.03 16.20 25.87
CA ILE A 259 16.93 16.54 24.45
C ILE A 259 16.49 18.01 24.29
N LEU A 260 15.48 18.45 25.03
CA LEU A 260 14.98 19.82 25.00
C LEU A 260 16.03 20.84 25.45
N SER A 261 16.93 20.46 26.35
CA SER A 261 18.07 21.30 26.74
C SER A 261 19.08 21.53 25.62
N LEU A 262 19.13 20.65 24.61
CA LEU A 262 20.07 20.76 23.48
C LEU A 262 19.45 21.50 22.28
N PHE A 263 18.19 21.22 21.97
CA PHE A 263 17.53 21.73 20.76
C PHE A 263 16.52 22.86 21.04
N GLY A 264 16.21 23.12 22.30
CA GLY A 264 15.14 24.02 22.72
C GLY A 264 13.78 23.32 22.79
N ARG A 265 12.74 24.10 23.13
CA ARG A 265 11.37 23.59 23.25
C ARG A 265 10.65 23.57 21.89
N PRO A 266 10.03 22.45 21.48
CA PRO A 266 9.09 22.45 20.36
C PRO A 266 7.77 23.11 20.77
N LYS A 267 6.91 23.42 19.78
CA LYS A 267 5.53 23.84 20.05
C LYS A 267 4.65 22.64 20.37
N ILE A 268 4.84 21.54 19.64
CA ILE A 268 4.00 20.35 19.71
C ILE A 268 4.86 19.10 19.90
N ILE A 269 4.50 18.28 20.88
CA ILE A 269 4.95 16.90 21.00
C ILE A 269 3.79 15.98 20.68
N GLN A 270 3.99 15.02 19.78
CA GLN A 270 2.95 14.05 19.44
C GLN A 270 3.39 12.62 19.70
N SER A 271 2.68 11.92 20.59
CA SER A 271 2.91 10.51 20.95
C SER A 271 1.68 9.64 20.69
N ASP A 272 1.82 8.33 20.88
CA ASP A 272 0.68 7.43 20.99
C ASP A 272 0.00 7.52 22.37
N ASN A 273 -1.06 6.72 22.54
CA ASN A 273 -1.80 6.58 23.79
C ASN A 273 -1.16 5.61 24.79
N GLY A 274 0.14 5.31 24.66
CA GLY A 274 0.88 4.47 25.61
C GLY A 274 0.81 5.03 27.03
N THR A 275 0.74 4.16 28.04
CA THR A 275 0.67 4.55 29.45
C THR A 275 1.92 5.32 29.90
N GLU A 276 3.03 5.09 29.21
CA GLU A 276 4.28 5.81 29.36
C GLU A 276 4.20 7.30 28.95
N TYR A 277 3.26 7.68 28.06
CA TYR A 277 3.03 9.06 27.63
C TYR A 277 1.76 9.67 28.22
N VAL A 278 0.75 8.84 28.52
CA VAL A 278 -0.52 9.28 29.10
C VAL A 278 -0.48 9.07 30.62
N ASN A 279 0.13 10.02 31.33
CA ASN A 279 0.22 10.01 32.79
C ASN A 279 0.45 11.43 33.34
N GLU A 280 0.32 11.58 34.66
CA GLU A 280 0.45 12.88 35.32
C GLU A 280 1.84 13.49 35.17
N ILE A 281 2.90 12.68 35.17
CA ILE A 281 4.29 13.16 35.05
C ILE A 281 4.51 13.83 33.71
N ILE A 282 4.16 13.16 32.61
CA ILE A 282 4.30 13.73 31.26
C ILE A 282 3.38 14.93 31.07
N ARG A 283 2.13 14.86 31.55
CA ARG A 283 1.20 15.99 31.50
C ARG A 283 1.76 17.22 32.22
N LYS A 284 2.30 17.06 33.43
CA LYS A 284 2.91 18.16 34.19
C LYS A 284 4.18 18.67 33.53
N PHE A 285 4.99 17.77 32.97
CA PHE A 285 6.20 18.13 32.23
C PHE A 285 5.88 19.00 31.01
N THR A 286 4.87 18.65 30.21
CA THR A 286 4.48 19.39 29.02
C THR A 286 3.77 20.70 29.37
N GLU A 287 2.91 20.71 30.39
CA GLU A 287 2.30 21.93 30.96
C GLU A 287 3.37 22.94 31.39
N VAL A 288 4.35 22.54 32.20
CA VAL A 288 5.41 23.43 32.69
C VAL A 288 6.35 23.88 31.57
N SER A 289 6.61 23.01 30.59
CA SER A 289 7.47 23.34 29.45
C SER A 289 6.78 24.21 28.40
N GLY A 290 5.47 24.46 28.53
CA GLY A 290 4.67 25.19 27.55
C GLY A 290 4.55 24.48 26.21
N ILE A 291 4.46 23.15 26.22
CA ILE A 291 4.41 22.29 25.04
C ILE A 291 3.00 21.72 24.89
N ASP A 292 2.43 21.82 23.70
CA ASP A 292 1.16 21.17 23.35
C ASP A 292 1.40 19.67 23.12
N HIS A 293 0.91 18.82 24.03
CA HIS A 293 1.03 17.36 23.92
C HIS A 293 -0.20 16.77 23.23
N ARG A 294 0.00 16.28 22.01
CA ARG A 294 -1.06 15.69 21.20
C ARG A 294 -0.97 14.18 21.19
N LEU A 295 -2.08 13.56 21.52
CA LEU A 295 -2.25 12.11 21.47
C LEU A 295 -2.87 11.70 20.14
N ILE A 296 -2.34 10.65 19.51
CA ILE A 296 -3.03 10.03 18.39
C ILE A 296 -4.15 9.10 18.88
N THR A 297 -5.28 9.11 18.16
CA THR A 297 -6.37 8.16 18.41
C THR A 297 -5.87 6.73 18.30
N ALA A 298 -6.06 5.95 19.38
CA ALA A 298 -5.84 4.52 19.37
C ALA A 298 -6.73 3.86 18.28
N TYR A 299 -6.17 2.94 17.50
CA TYR A 299 -6.88 2.16 16.46
C TYR A 299 -7.42 2.94 15.25
N HIS A 300 -6.59 3.78 14.62
CA HIS A 300 -6.76 4.10 13.18
C HIS A 300 -5.57 3.55 12.38
N PRO A 301 -5.71 2.37 11.72
CA PRO A 301 -4.62 1.69 11.00
C PRO A 301 -3.96 2.56 9.92
N ARG A 302 -4.65 3.61 9.44
CA ARG A 302 -4.22 4.46 8.33
C ARG A 302 -3.51 5.74 8.77
N SER A 303 -3.96 6.41 9.84
CA SER A 303 -3.26 7.56 10.42
C SER A 303 -1.93 7.13 11.06
N ASN A 304 -1.92 5.91 11.59
CA ASN A 304 -0.70 5.27 12.05
C ASN A 304 0.22 4.90 10.89
N ASP A 305 -0.24 4.79 9.64
CA ASP A 305 0.59 4.32 8.52
C ASP A 305 1.61 5.37 8.08
N PHE A 306 1.30 6.67 8.14
CA PHE A 306 2.28 7.72 7.82
C PHE A 306 3.31 7.91 8.94
N LYS A 307 2.85 7.94 10.20
CA LYS A 307 3.71 8.02 11.38
C LYS A 307 4.53 6.76 11.59
N ALA A 308 3.93 5.59 11.48
CA ALA A 308 4.64 4.33 11.46
C ALA A 308 5.54 4.26 10.22
N ARG A 309 5.19 4.77 9.03
CA ARG A 309 6.15 4.76 7.92
C ARG A 309 7.30 5.76 8.11
N MET A 310 7.06 6.86 8.81
CA MET A 310 8.08 7.86 9.14
C MET A 310 8.97 7.41 10.31
N MET A 311 8.39 6.86 11.38
CA MET A 311 9.10 6.30 12.52
C MET A 311 9.67 4.93 12.22
N THR A 312 8.92 3.97 11.66
CA THR A 312 9.42 2.66 11.20
C THR A 312 10.40 2.81 10.05
N GLY A 313 10.22 3.75 9.12
CA GLY A 313 11.20 4.02 8.06
C GLY A 313 12.54 4.44 8.63
N THR A 314 12.55 5.44 9.51
CA THR A 314 13.78 5.94 10.14
C THR A 314 14.35 4.96 11.19
N TYR A 315 13.49 4.30 11.96
CA TYR A 315 13.85 3.25 12.92
C TYR A 315 14.44 2.02 12.24
N THR A 316 13.88 1.54 11.12
CA THR A 316 14.39 0.37 10.39
C THR A 316 15.71 0.69 9.68
N LEU A 317 15.93 1.95 9.29
CA LEU A 317 17.20 2.42 8.74
C LEU A 317 18.28 2.61 9.82
N THR A 318 17.91 2.90 11.07
CA THR A 318 18.87 3.27 12.13
C THR A 318 19.12 2.16 13.15
N VAL A 319 18.15 1.26 13.38
CA VAL A 319 18.27 0.11 14.29
C VAL A 319 17.80 -1.14 13.54
N PRO A 320 18.71 -1.98 13.02
CA PRO A 320 18.33 -3.21 12.36
C PRO A 320 17.67 -4.14 13.39
N LYS A 321 16.35 -4.36 13.25
CA LYS A 321 15.67 -5.48 13.92
C LYS A 321 16.29 -6.78 13.41
N LYS A 322 17.19 -7.37 14.18
CA LYS A 322 17.47 -8.81 14.02
C LYS A 322 16.21 -9.54 14.48
N LEU A 323 15.61 -10.23 13.51
CA LEU A 323 14.51 -11.20 13.70
C LEU A 323 14.90 -12.27 14.71
#